data_AF-A0A8J3BNX5-F1
#
_entry.id   AF-A0A8J3BNX5-F1
#
_cell.length_a   1.000
_cell.length_b   1.000
_cell.length_c   1.000
_cell.angle_alpha   90.00
_cell.angle_beta   90.00
_cell.angle_gamma   90.00
#
_symmetry.space_group_name_H-M   'P 1'
#
loop_
_entity.id
_entity.type
_entity.pdbx_description
1 polymer ?
#
loop_
_entity_poly.entity_id
_entity_poly.type
_entity_poly.pdbx_seq_one_letter_code
_entity_poly.pdbx_strand_id
1 'polypeptide(L)' 'MTEIGLYLAKKSINKAEVSRRTGISKSRISQLSSNPKAKLRAEELYLISLAIDTDPCEVFKEIFAGVKLPKQ' A
#
# COMPACT_ATOMS: atom_id res chain seq x y z
N MET A 1 6.55 3.95 10.15
CA MET A 1 6.00 3.97 8.78
C MET A 1 5.98 2.55 8.28
N THR A 2 4.92 2.14 7.59
CA THR A 2 4.81 0.80 6.98
C THR A 2 5.54 0.76 5.64
N GLU A 3 5.80 -0.45 5.14
CA GLU A 3 6.36 -0.69 3.80
C GLU A 3 5.58 0.06 2.72
N ILE A 4 4.24 0.02 2.75
CA ILE A 4 3.41 0.77 1.79
C ILE A 4 3.52 2.29 1.97
N GLY A 5 3.63 2.77 3.21
CA GLY A 5 3.83 4.20 3.48
C GLY A 5 5.16 4.72 2.95
N LEU A 6 6.23 3.93 3.08
CA LEU A 6 7.54 4.21 2.50
C LEU A 6 7.51 4.13 0.98
N TYR A 7 6.83 3.13 0.42
CA TYR A 7 6.67 2.98 -1.04
C TYR A 7 5.98 4.19 -1.67
N LEU A 8 4.86 4.63 -1.10
CA LEU A 8 4.12 5.80 -1.56
C LEU A 8 4.95 7.08 -1.42
N ALA A 9 5.72 7.22 -0.33
CA ALA A 9 6.61 8.37 -0.13
C ALA A 9 7.78 8.39 -1.13
N LYS A 10 8.41 7.23 -1.37
CA LYS A 10 9.52 7.05 -2.30
C LYS A 10 9.15 7.39 -3.75
N LYS A 11 7.94 7.03 -4.17
CA LYS A 11 7.39 7.38 -5.49
C LYS A 11 6.74 8.78 -5.55
N SER A 12 6.83 9.58 -4.47
CA SER A 12 6.20 10.90 -4.36
C SER A 12 4.70 10.91 -4.70
N ILE A 13 4.00 9.81 -4.36
CA ILE A 13 2.59 9.63 -4.69
C ILE A 13 1.72 10.44 -3.73
N ASN A 14 0.81 11.23 -4.28
CA ASN A 14 -0.11 12.04 -3.50
C ASN A 14 -1.23 11.17 -2.91
N LYS A 15 -1.26 11.04 -1.58
CA LYS A 15 -2.31 10.29 -0.85
C LYS A 15 -3.73 10.79 -1.15
N ALA A 16 -3.89 12.08 -1.43
CA ALA A 16 -5.19 12.65 -1.78
C ALA A 16 -5.67 12.20 -3.17
N GLU A 17 -4.75 12.00 -4.10
CA GLU A 17 -5.04 11.53 -5.45
C GLU A 17 -5.41 10.05 -5.46
N VAL A 18 -4.62 9.22 -4.75
CA VAL A 18 -4.94 7.81 -4.55
C VAL A 18 -6.31 7.66 -3.90
N SER A 19 -6.63 8.48 -2.88
CA SER A 19 -7.95 8.46 -2.25
C SER A 19 -9.09 8.75 -3.23
N ARG A 20 -8.90 9.67 -4.18
CA ARG A 20 -9.89 10.00 -5.22
C ARG A 20 -10.04 8.89 -6.26
N ARG A 21 -8.93 8.32 -6.75
CA ARG A 21 -8.95 7.26 -7.78
C ARG A 21 -9.45 5.92 -7.24
N THR A 22 -9.12 5.58 -5.99
CA THR A 22 -9.44 4.27 -5.39
C THR A 22 -10.74 4.25 -4.60
N GLY A 23 -11.29 5.40 -4.24
CA GLY A 23 -12.41 5.50 -3.30
C GLY A 23 -12.04 5.20 -1.84
N ILE A 24 -10.78 4.88 -1.55
CA ILE A 24 -10.30 4.65 -0.18
C ILE A 24 -10.20 5.99 0.53
N SER A 25 -10.70 6.09 1.76
CA SER A 25 -10.66 7.35 2.51
C SER A 25 -9.21 7.77 2.84
N LYS A 26 -8.95 9.09 2.85
CA LYS A 26 -7.63 9.64 3.23
C LYS A 26 -7.17 9.15 4.60
N SER A 27 -8.10 9.02 5.55
CA SER A 27 -7.82 8.49 6.90
C SER A 27 -7.34 7.05 6.84
N ARG A 28 -7.97 6.20 6.02
CA ARG A 28 -7.56 4.80 5.83
C ARG A 28 -6.19 4.69 5.18
N ILE A 29 -5.89 5.46 4.13
CA ILE A 29 -4.55 5.49 3.50
C ILE A 29 -3.49 5.94 4.52
N SER A 30 -3.80 6.94 5.34
CA SER A 30 -2.91 7.40 6.41
C SER A 30 -2.68 6.32 7.46
N GLN A 31 -3.72 5.61 7.90
CA GLN A 31 -3.60 4.45 8.78
C GLN A 31 -2.72 3.36 8.17
N LEU A 32 -2.95 2.99 6.91
CA LEU A 32 -2.16 1.98 6.21
C LEU A 32 -0.68 2.37 6.11
N SER A 33 -0.37 3.66 5.97
CA SER A 33 1.01 4.18 5.87
C SER A 33 1.71 4.32 7.22
N SER A 34 0.96 4.60 8.29
CA SER A 34 1.53 5.02 9.58
C SER A 34 1.40 3.94 10.67
N ASN A 35 0.40 3.07 10.59
CA ASN A 35 0.12 2.06 11.60
C ASN A 35 0.62 0.67 11.16
N PRO A 36 1.69 0.13 11.78
CA PRO A 36 2.21 -1.20 11.45
C PRO A 36 1.27 -2.36 11.80
N LYS A 37 0.25 -2.14 12.64
CA LYS A 37 -0.80 -3.13 12.92
C LYS A 37 -1.94 -3.10 11.90
N ALA A 38 -2.01 -2.07 11.05
CA ALA A 38 -3.05 -2.00 10.04
C ALA A 38 -2.78 -3.05 8.97
N LYS A 39 -3.70 -4.01 8.83
CA LYS A 39 -3.65 -4.99 7.75
C LYS A 39 -4.08 -4.31 6.45
N LEU A 40 -3.18 -4.34 5.47
CA LEU A 40 -3.46 -3.97 4.09
C LEU A 40 -4.21 -5.12 3.42
N ARG A 41 -5.41 -4.85 2.91
CA ARG A 41 -6.17 -5.85 2.15
C ARG A 41 -5.63 -5.96 0.73
N ALA A 42 -5.73 -7.14 0.13
CA ALA A 42 -5.31 -7.36 -1.26
C ALA A 42 -6.05 -6.44 -2.23
N GLU A 43 -7.36 -6.22 -2.01
CA GLU A 43 -8.17 -5.29 -2.79
C GLU A 43 -7.67 -3.84 -2.68
N GLU A 44 -7.34 -3.38 -1.47
CA GLU A 44 -6.79 -2.03 -1.24
C GLU A 44 -5.45 -1.87 -1.97
N LEU A 45 -4.56 -2.88 -1.87
CA LEU A 45 -3.28 -2.87 -2.59
C LEU A 45 -3.51 -2.81 -4.10
N TYR A 46 -4.44 -3.61 -4.63
CA TYR A 46 -4.71 -3.68 -6.05
C TYR A 46 -5.23 -2.34 -6.59
N LEU A 47 -6.21 -1.74 -5.93
CA LEU A 47 -6.75 -0.43 -6.30
C LEU A 47 -5.68 0.66 -6.21
N ILE A 48 -4.86 0.67 -5.15
CA ILE A 48 -3.76 1.62 -5.00
C ILE A 48 -2.78 1.46 -6.16
N SER A 49 -2.42 0.23 -6.52
CA SER A 49 -1.50 -0.07 -7.62
C SER A 49 -2.03 0.43 -8.96
N LEU A 50 -3.31 0.18 -9.25
CA LEU A 50 -3.99 0.74 -10.44
C LEU A 50 -4.04 2.27 -10.41
N ALA A 51 -4.23 2.88 -9.25
CA ALA A 51 -4.29 4.33 -9.10
C ALA A 51 -2.93 5.02 -9.28
N ILE A 52 -1.83 4.27 -9.24
CA ILE A 52 -0.46 4.76 -9.43
C ILE A 52 0.14 4.23 -10.74
N ASP A 53 -0.71 3.65 -11.59
CA ASP A 53 -0.39 3.07 -12.89
C ASP A 53 0.83 2.12 -12.81
N THR A 54 0.88 1.32 -11.75
CA THR A 54 1.92 0.30 -11.50
C THR A 54 1.28 -1.08 -11.39
N ASP A 55 2.00 -2.12 -11.83
CA ASP A 55 1.53 -3.50 -11.73
C ASP A 55 1.31 -3.92 -10.26
N PRO A 56 0.12 -4.43 -9.90
CA PRO A 56 -0.18 -4.86 -8.53
C PRO A 56 0.74 -5.96 -8.00
N CYS A 57 1.24 -6.87 -8.85
CA CYS A 57 2.17 -7.90 -8.44
C CYS A 57 3.55 -7.34 -8.10
N GLU A 58 4.01 -6.29 -8.77
CA GLU A 58 5.27 -5.61 -8.40
C GLU A 58 5.15 -4.97 -7.03
N VAL A 59 4.06 -4.22 -6.81
CA VAL A 59 3.77 -3.59 -5.51
C VAL A 59 3.65 -4.63 -4.41
N PHE A 60 2.99 -5.75 -4.68
CA PHE A 60 2.87 -6.87 -3.75
C PHE A 60 4.24 -7.46 -3.37
N LYS A 61 5.08 -7.75 -4.38
CA LYS A 61 6.42 -8.32 -4.14
C LYS A 61 7.30 -7.35 -3.37
N GLU A 62 7.21 -6.05 -3.62
CA GLU A 62 8.01 -5.05 -2.90
C GLU A 62 7.56 -4.92 -1.44
N ILE A 63 6.25 -4.79 -1.20
CA ILE A 63 5.69 -4.60 0.16
C ILE A 63 5.83 -5.85 1.04
N PHE A 64 5.72 -7.05 0.44
CA PHE A 64 5.75 -8.31 1.17
C PHE A 64 7.03 -9.11 0.95
N ALA A 65 8.10 -8.50 0.41
CA ALA A 65 9.38 -9.17 0.14
C ALA A 65 9.97 -9.91 1.36
N GLY A 66 9.76 -9.36 2.56
CA GLY A 66 10.28 -9.91 3.81
C GLY A 66 9.43 -11.02 4.44
N VAL A 67 8.24 -11.31 3.90
CA VAL A 67 7.35 -12.32 4.48
C VAL A 67 7.92 -13.71 4.23
N LYS A 68 8.18 -14.43 5.31
CA LYS A 68 8.64 -15.82 5.28
C LYS A 68 7.64 -16.70 6.01
N LEU A 69 7.55 -17.95 5.58
CA LEU A 69 6.82 -18.96 6.33
C LEU A 69 7.50 -19.12 7.70
N PRO A 70 6.74 -19.20 8.80
CA PRO A 70 7.29 -19.61 10.08
C PRO A 70 7.86 -21.03 9.90
N LYS A 71 9.08 -21.27 10.42
CA LYS A 71 9.63 -22.63 10.48
C LYS A 71 8.65 -23.49 11.28
N GLN A 72 8.15 -24.55 10.67
CA GLN A 72 7.41 -25.62 11.34
C GLN A 72 8.31 -26.35 12.34
#